data_AF-F0R0W8-F1
#
_entry.id   AF-F0R0W8-F1
#
_cell.length_a   1.000
_cell.length_b   1.000
_cell.length_c   1.000
_cell.angle_alpha   90.00
_cell.angle_beta   90.00
_cell.angle_gamma   90.00
#
_symmetry.space_group_name_H-M   'P 1'
#
loop_
_entity.id
_entity.type
_entity.pdbx_description
1 polymer ?
#
loop_
_entity_poly.entity_id
_entity_poly.type
_entity_poly.pdbx_seq_one_letter_code
_entity_poly.pdbx_strand_id
1 'polypeptide(L)'
;MIDFTKYFPAIIDEFAIVGREVEIKKKDKKSFGKVESAFLKDNTEVYDISFQAEKSIKIKIEVDTQLPLKFRTEQKLLLQPHSFMTRCFILPDLFAGKMHALVYRAWKNRVKGRDWYDFEWYVRHNVPLDFSHLAERALQFNNEVITRDVFISQLKDRLTSANINQVKADVLPFVRNPKELDIWSTDYFVQLADMIKFE
;
A
#
# COMPACT_ATOMS: atom_id res chain seq x y z
N MET A 1 -2.04 -20.82 12.84
CA MET A 1 -2.62 -19.74 12.02
C MET A 1 -3.13 -18.67 12.96
N ILE A 2 -2.87 -17.39 12.70
CA ILE A 2 -3.41 -16.30 13.52
C ILE A 2 -4.92 -16.26 13.31
N ASP A 3 -5.69 -16.29 14.40
CA ASP A 3 -7.13 -16.11 14.38
C ASP A 3 -7.44 -14.64 14.70
N PHE A 4 -7.77 -13.86 13.67
CA PHE A 4 -7.99 -12.43 13.81
C PHE A 4 -9.29 -12.09 14.58
N THR A 5 -10.23 -13.03 14.67
CA THR A 5 -11.51 -12.81 15.37
C THR A 5 -11.33 -12.55 16.86
N LYS A 6 -10.21 -13.00 17.44
CA LYS A 6 -9.83 -12.75 18.84
C LYS A 6 -9.65 -11.27 19.17
N TYR A 7 -9.41 -10.42 18.17
CA TYR A 7 -9.25 -8.98 18.34
C TYR A 7 -10.58 -8.21 18.19
N PHE A 8 -11.67 -8.86 17.75
CA PHE A 8 -12.95 -8.18 17.52
C PHE A 8 -13.55 -7.54 18.75
N PRO A 9 -13.58 -8.19 19.94
CA PRO A 9 -14.12 -7.56 21.14
C PRO A 9 -13.40 -6.24 21.45
N ALA A 10 -12.05 -6.26 21.45
CA ALA A 10 -11.27 -5.05 21.69
C ALA A 10 -11.53 -3.95 20.65
N ILE A 11 -11.67 -4.29 19.36
CA ILE A 11 -12.01 -3.31 18.32
C ILE A 11 -13.39 -2.70 18.59
N ILE A 12 -14.38 -3.50 18.94
CA ILE A 12 -15.74 -3.03 19.26
C ILE A 12 -15.71 -2.12 20.48
N ASP A 13 -15.01 -2.50 21.55
CA ASP A 13 -14.88 -1.73 22.77
C ASP A 13 -14.22 -0.36 22.52
N GLU A 14 -13.16 -0.30 21.71
CA GLU A 14 -12.48 0.97 21.34
C GLU A 14 -13.41 1.92 20.58
N PHE A 15 -14.23 1.40 19.66
CA PHE A 15 -15.24 2.23 18.99
C PHE A 15 -16.36 2.67 19.95
N ALA A 16 -16.77 1.81 20.89
CA ALA A 16 -17.77 2.14 21.89
C ALA A 16 -17.31 3.28 22.82
N ILE A 17 -16.02 3.33 23.20
CA ILE A 17 -15.44 4.42 24.01
C ILE A 17 -15.63 5.80 23.35
N VAL A 18 -15.56 5.86 22.02
CA VAL A 18 -15.79 7.10 21.26
C VAL A 18 -17.25 7.29 20.83
N GLY A 19 -18.18 6.55 21.44
CA GLY A 19 -19.62 6.65 21.19
C GLY A 19 -20.05 6.09 19.83
N ARG A 20 -19.33 5.09 19.30
CA ARG A 20 -19.59 4.51 17.99
C ARG A 20 -19.93 3.03 18.10
N GLU A 21 -21.12 2.66 17.63
CA GLU A 21 -21.47 1.27 17.39
C GLU A 21 -20.92 0.80 16.04
N VAL A 22 -20.34 -0.39 16.02
CA VAL A 22 -19.68 -0.97 14.84
C VAL A 22 -20.07 -2.41 14.63
N GLU A 23 -20.26 -2.79 13.36
CA GLU A 23 -20.49 -4.17 12.94
C GLU A 23 -19.28 -4.67 12.14
N ILE A 24 -18.72 -5.82 12.50
CA ILE A 24 -17.59 -6.44 11.79
C ILE A 24 -18.10 -7.58 10.91
N LYS A 25 -17.95 -7.42 9.58
CA LYS A 25 -18.33 -8.44 8.59
C LYS A 25 -17.11 -9.09 7.95
N LYS A 26 -17.02 -10.43 8.01
CA LYS A 26 -16.07 -11.21 7.20
C LYS A 26 -16.60 -11.30 5.77
N LYS A 27 -15.79 -10.95 4.77
CA LYS A 27 -16.17 -11.12 3.37
C LYS A 27 -15.86 -12.53 2.89
N ASP A 28 -16.88 -13.26 2.43
CA ASP A 28 -16.71 -14.49 1.68
C ASP A 28 -16.23 -14.21 0.25
N LYS A 29 -15.12 -14.85 -0.16
CA LYS A 29 -14.42 -14.63 -1.45
C LYS A 29 -15.17 -15.11 -2.71
N LYS A 30 -16.51 -15.25 -2.68
CA LYS A 30 -17.27 -15.90 -3.78
C LYS A 30 -17.70 -14.97 -4.93
N SER A 31 -17.51 -13.65 -4.85
CA SER A 31 -18.03 -12.74 -5.88
C SER A 31 -17.16 -11.49 -6.04
N PHE A 32 -16.21 -11.53 -6.98
CA PHE A 32 -15.74 -10.34 -7.68
C PHE A 32 -15.50 -10.67 -9.15
N GLY A 33 -16.32 -10.07 -10.03
CA GLY A 33 -16.21 -10.17 -11.48
C GLY A 33 -14.98 -9.47 -12.05
N LYS A 34 -14.80 -9.60 -13.38
CA LYS A 34 -13.62 -9.32 -14.22
C LYS A 34 -13.04 -7.89 -14.23
N VAL A 35 -13.29 -7.08 -13.20
CA VAL A 35 -12.43 -5.94 -12.81
C VAL A 35 -11.88 -6.27 -11.42
N GLU A 36 -10.73 -6.95 -11.45
CA GLU A 36 -10.08 -7.59 -10.32
C GLU A 36 -9.29 -6.56 -9.50
N SER A 37 -9.71 -6.30 -8.26
CA SER A 37 -8.78 -5.85 -7.23
C SER A 37 -7.84 -7.01 -6.91
N ALA A 38 -6.75 -7.11 -7.66
CA ALA A 38 -5.68 -8.07 -7.45
C ALA A 38 -4.88 -7.69 -6.20
N PHE A 39 -5.32 -8.22 -5.06
CA PHE A 39 -4.38 -8.72 -4.06
C PHE A 39 -4.66 -10.22 -3.95
N LEU A 40 -4.10 -10.96 -4.90
CA LEU A 40 -4.03 -12.41 -4.81
C LEU A 40 -2.91 -12.75 -3.85
N LYS A 41 -3.29 -13.03 -2.60
CA LYS A 41 -2.65 -14.07 -1.79
C LYS A 41 -3.70 -14.86 -1.05
N ASP A 42 -3.51 -16.17 -1.05
CA ASP A 42 -4.49 -17.14 -0.56
C ASP A 42 -4.87 -16.96 0.92
N ASN A 43 -4.02 -16.31 1.73
CA ASN A 43 -4.17 -16.29 3.19
C ASN A 43 -4.52 -14.94 3.83
N THR A 44 -4.96 -13.95 3.05
CA THR A 44 -5.39 -12.65 3.60
C THR A 44 -6.88 -12.68 3.96
N GLU A 45 -7.18 -12.53 5.25
CA GLU A 45 -8.53 -12.30 5.76
C GLU A 45 -8.86 -10.80 5.68
N VAL A 46 -10.06 -10.47 5.19
CA VAL A 46 -10.50 -9.09 4.98
C VAL A 46 -11.81 -8.86 5.73
N TYR A 47 -11.83 -7.81 6.55
CA TYR A 47 -12.98 -7.44 7.37
C TYR A 47 -13.41 -6.01 7.08
N ASP A 48 -14.73 -5.80 6.98
CA ASP A 48 -15.35 -4.48 6.81
C ASP A 48 -15.99 -4.06 8.15
N ILE A 49 -15.78 -2.81 8.55
CA ILE A 49 -16.48 -2.15 9.67
C ILE A 49 -17.44 -1.06 9.13
N SER A 50 -18.67 -0.96 9.63
CA SER A 50 -19.67 0.07 9.23
C SER A 50 -20.42 0.72 10.41
N PHE A 51 -20.83 1.99 10.24
CA PHE A 51 -21.57 2.81 11.23
C PHE A 51 -23.03 3.06 10.81
N GLN A 52 -24.00 3.09 11.75
CA GLN A 52 -25.45 3.09 11.46
C GLN A 52 -26.20 4.45 11.49
N ALA A 53 -25.60 5.61 11.82
CA ALA A 53 -26.37 6.87 11.93
C ALA A 53 -25.73 8.15 11.31
N GLU A 54 -24.53 8.07 10.72
CA GLU A 54 -23.86 9.16 10.00
C GLU A 54 -23.38 8.66 8.62
N LYS A 55 -22.78 9.53 7.78
CA LYS A 55 -22.08 9.09 6.54
C LYS A 55 -21.27 7.83 6.86
N SER A 56 -21.64 6.71 6.25
CA SER A 56 -21.09 5.42 6.62
C SER A 56 -19.61 5.35 6.23
N ILE A 57 -18.73 5.42 7.23
CA ILE A 57 -17.30 5.17 7.03
C ILE A 57 -17.11 3.65 6.99
N LYS A 58 -16.51 3.15 5.90
CA LYS A 58 -16.11 1.75 5.80
C LYS A 58 -14.61 1.63 6.06
N ILE A 59 -14.24 0.86 7.08
CA ILE A 59 -12.82 0.54 7.38
C ILE A 59 -12.55 -0.88 6.90
N LYS A 60 -11.55 -1.05 6.05
CA LYS A 60 -11.08 -2.35 5.56
C LYS A 60 -9.82 -2.74 6.31
N ILE A 61 -9.86 -3.88 7.00
CA ILE A 61 -8.69 -4.45 7.68
C ILE A 61 -8.16 -5.62 6.84
N GLU A 62 -6.87 -5.60 6.53
CA GLU A 62 -6.17 -6.66 5.79
C GLU A 62 -5.05 -7.24 6.65
N VAL A 63 -5.05 -8.55 6.83
CA VAL A 63 -4.02 -9.26 7.61
C VAL A 63 -3.23 -10.19 6.70
N ASP A 64 -1.95 -9.89 6.49
CA ASP A 64 -1.04 -10.79 5.79
C ASP A 64 -0.43 -11.78 6.80
N THR A 65 -0.73 -13.07 6.62
CA THR A 65 -0.26 -14.16 7.49
C THR A 65 1.01 -14.83 6.96
N GLN A 66 1.50 -14.43 5.79
CA GLN A 66 2.71 -14.96 5.13
C GLN A 66 3.59 -13.82 4.61
N LEU A 67 4.07 -13.00 5.55
CA LEU A 67 4.88 -11.83 5.25
C LEU A 67 6.29 -12.22 4.74
N PRO A 68 6.86 -11.45 3.80
CA PRO A 68 8.27 -11.55 3.46
C PRO A 68 9.07 -11.08 4.65
N LEU A 69 10.14 -11.80 4.98
CA LEU A 69 11.02 -11.43 6.09
C LEU A 69 11.93 -10.25 5.70
N LYS A 70 12.94 -9.97 6.53
CA LYS A 70 13.96 -8.93 6.32
C LYS A 70 13.44 -7.49 6.35
N PHE A 71 12.28 -7.25 6.97
CA PHE A 71 11.86 -5.91 7.32
C PHE A 71 12.21 -5.59 8.78
N ARG A 72 12.23 -4.30 9.07
CA ARG A 72 12.36 -3.71 10.38
C ARG A 72 11.09 -2.96 10.74
N THR A 73 10.94 -2.76 12.04
CA THR A 73 9.81 -2.03 12.61
C THR A 73 10.30 -1.01 13.62
N GLU A 74 9.54 0.05 13.77
CA GLU A 74 9.70 1.05 14.81
C GLU A 74 8.46 1.13 15.71
N GLN A 75 8.64 1.65 16.92
CA GLN A 75 7.55 1.96 17.84
C GLN A 75 7.16 3.44 17.65
N LYS A 76 5.89 3.72 17.38
CA LYS A 76 5.32 5.07 17.32
C LYS A 76 4.36 5.28 18.49
N LEU A 77 4.50 6.41 19.18
CA LEU A 77 3.54 6.83 20.21
C LEU A 77 2.35 7.51 19.54
N LEU A 78 1.15 6.98 19.76
CA LEU A 78 -0.10 7.66 19.48
C LEU A 78 -0.71 8.14 20.80
N LEU A 79 -1.25 9.36 20.81
CA LEU A 79 -1.79 10.00 22.01
C LEU A 79 -3.32 9.89 22.13
N GLN A 80 -3.99 9.55 21.03
CA GLN A 80 -5.44 9.49 20.92
C GLN A 80 -5.90 8.08 20.50
N PRO A 81 -7.06 7.61 21.00
CA PRO A 81 -7.93 8.24 22.01
C PRO A 81 -7.33 8.25 23.42
N HIS A 82 -6.33 7.41 23.68
CA HIS A 82 -5.42 7.45 24.81
C HIS A 82 -4.00 7.14 24.35
N SER A 83 -3.01 7.27 25.23
CA SER A 83 -1.61 7.01 24.85
C SER A 83 -1.34 5.51 24.68
N PHE A 84 -0.78 5.12 23.54
CA PHE A 84 -0.30 3.76 23.30
C PHE A 84 0.86 3.73 22.29
N MET A 85 1.72 2.71 22.42
CA MET A 85 2.77 2.44 21.45
C MET A 85 2.23 1.49 20.38
N THR A 86 2.39 1.86 19.11
CA THR A 86 2.08 1.00 17.97
C THR A 86 3.34 0.63 17.21
N ARG A 87 3.41 -0.61 16.75
CA ARG A 87 4.53 -1.10 15.94
C ARG A 87 4.22 -0.85 14.46
N CYS A 88 5.05 -0.07 13.81
CA CYS A 88 4.94 0.22 12.38
C CYS A 88 6.18 -0.28 11.65
N PHE A 89 6.06 -0.58 10.35
CA PHE A 89 7.23 -0.69 9.49
C PHE A 89 7.98 0.65 9.48
N ILE A 90 9.31 0.58 9.38
CA ILE A 90 10.09 1.79 9.10
C ILE A 90 9.85 2.23 7.64
N LEU A 91 10.11 3.51 7.35
CA LEU A 91 9.87 4.09 6.03
C LEU A 91 10.57 3.34 4.87
N PRO A 92 11.85 2.91 4.98
CA PRO A 92 12.53 2.15 3.91
C PRO A 92 11.83 0.84 3.54
N ASP A 93 11.28 0.12 4.52
CA ASP A 93 10.57 -1.14 4.30
C ASP A 93 9.15 -0.93 3.76
N LEU A 94 8.48 0.16 4.18
CA LEU A 94 7.24 0.60 3.54
C LEU A 94 7.48 0.97 2.09
N PHE A 95 8.59 1.67 1.80
CA PHE A 95 8.97 2.04 0.45
C PHE A 95 9.18 0.80 -0.43
N ALA A 96 9.88 -0.21 0.07
CA ALA A 96 10.03 -1.50 -0.61
C ALA A 96 8.68 -2.14 -0.97
N GLY A 97 7.70 -2.12 -0.06
CA GLY A 97 6.35 -2.60 -0.34
C GLY A 97 5.62 -1.80 -1.43
N LYS A 98 5.83 -0.49 -1.47
CA LYS A 98 5.25 0.40 -2.49
C LYS A 98 5.91 0.22 -3.86
N MET A 99 7.22 0.03 -3.89
CA MET A 99 7.94 -0.24 -5.13
C MET A 99 7.60 -1.61 -5.71
N HIS A 100 7.46 -2.64 -4.87
CA HIS A 100 6.97 -3.94 -5.30
C HIS A 100 5.57 -3.81 -5.94
N ALA A 101 4.67 -3.09 -5.28
CA ALA A 101 3.34 -2.81 -5.79
C ALA A 101 3.33 -2.06 -7.13
N LEU A 102 4.18 -1.06 -7.29
CA LEU A 102 4.27 -0.22 -8.49
C LEU A 102 4.73 -1.04 -9.71
N VAL A 103 5.73 -1.90 -9.52
CA VAL A 103 6.35 -2.70 -10.60
C VAL A 103 5.57 -3.98 -10.91
N TYR A 104 5.15 -4.73 -9.89
CA TYR A 104 4.67 -6.11 -10.07
C TYR A 104 3.15 -6.28 -10.13
N ARG A 105 2.36 -5.26 -9.76
CA ARG A 105 0.90 -5.40 -9.88
C ARG A 105 0.47 -5.39 -11.34
N ALA A 106 -0.12 -6.50 -11.79
CA ALA A 106 -0.77 -6.59 -13.08
C ALA A 106 -2.04 -5.72 -13.10
N TRP A 107 -2.02 -4.67 -13.91
CA TRP A 107 -3.17 -3.84 -14.15
C TRP A 107 -3.62 -4.04 -15.59
N LYS A 108 -4.70 -4.79 -15.82
CA LYS A 108 -5.23 -5.05 -17.17
C LYS A 108 -5.51 -3.73 -17.90
N ASN A 109 -6.46 -2.94 -17.37
CA ASN A 109 -6.94 -1.70 -18.02
C ASN A 109 -6.89 -0.46 -17.13
N ARG A 110 -6.48 -0.57 -15.85
CA ARG A 110 -6.56 0.51 -14.87
C ARG A 110 -5.20 0.85 -14.27
N VAL A 111 -4.68 2.04 -14.53
CA VAL A 111 -3.48 2.51 -13.82
C VAL A 111 -3.86 2.95 -12.39
N LYS A 112 -3.03 2.58 -11.40
CA LYS A 112 -3.18 3.02 -10.00
C LYS A 112 -2.22 4.17 -9.72
N GLY A 113 -2.67 5.40 -9.97
CA GLY A 113 -1.84 6.59 -9.83
C GLY A 113 -1.39 6.87 -8.40
N ARG A 114 -2.11 6.39 -7.38
CA ARG A 114 -1.66 6.52 -5.98
C ARG A 114 -0.33 5.82 -5.67
N ASP A 115 -0.02 4.72 -6.36
CA ASP A 115 1.29 4.06 -6.20
C ASP A 115 2.43 4.97 -6.76
N TRP A 116 2.12 5.82 -7.76
CA TRP A 116 3.06 6.81 -8.31
C TRP A 116 3.23 8.03 -7.40
N TYR A 117 2.13 8.49 -6.80
CA TYR A 117 2.16 9.54 -5.78
C TYR A 117 3.07 9.16 -4.62
N ASP A 118 2.92 7.94 -4.11
CA ASP A 118 3.77 7.42 -3.03
C ASP A 118 5.23 7.36 -3.48
N PHE A 119 5.52 6.85 -4.69
CA PHE A 119 6.88 6.79 -5.22
C PHE A 119 7.55 8.18 -5.27
N GLU A 120 6.89 9.19 -5.84
CA GLU A 120 7.38 10.57 -5.82
C GLU A 120 7.63 11.03 -4.38
N TRP A 121 6.68 10.78 -3.47
CA TRP A 121 6.79 11.20 -2.08
C TRP A 121 8.04 10.63 -1.42
N TYR A 122 8.33 9.33 -1.57
CA TYR A 122 9.52 8.71 -0.99
C TYR A 122 10.82 9.29 -1.55
N VAL A 123 10.91 9.48 -2.87
CA VAL A 123 12.09 10.10 -3.52
C VAL A 123 12.27 11.54 -3.05
N ARG A 124 11.19 12.34 -3.02
CA ARG A 124 11.20 13.74 -2.58
C ARG A 124 11.63 13.89 -1.12
N HIS A 125 11.28 12.95 -0.26
CA HIS A 125 11.68 12.94 1.16
C HIS A 125 13.02 12.24 1.40
N ASN A 126 13.73 11.87 0.33
CA ASN A 126 15.05 11.25 0.40
C ASN A 126 15.09 9.98 1.27
N VAL A 127 13.99 9.22 1.27
CA VAL A 127 13.89 7.95 1.98
C VAL A 127 14.62 6.89 1.18
N PRO A 128 15.61 6.18 1.75
CA PRO A 128 16.28 5.11 1.03
C PRO A 128 15.36 3.89 0.90
N LEU A 129 15.49 3.20 -0.23
CA LEU A 129 14.80 1.95 -0.52
C LEU A 129 15.56 0.78 0.09
N ASP A 130 14.91 0.01 0.96
CA ASP A 130 15.43 -1.28 1.41
C ASP A 130 15.33 -2.30 0.26
N PHE A 131 16.40 -2.41 -0.52
CA PHE A 131 16.46 -3.34 -1.64
C PHE A 131 16.45 -4.81 -1.19
N SER A 132 17.00 -5.10 -0.02
CA SER A 132 17.05 -6.48 0.51
C SER A 132 15.63 -6.98 0.77
N HIS A 133 14.79 -6.16 1.40
CA HIS A 133 13.39 -6.47 1.62
C HIS A 133 12.57 -6.50 0.32
N LEU A 134 12.85 -5.59 -0.63
CA LEU A 134 12.21 -5.61 -1.96
C LEU A 134 12.54 -6.90 -2.75
N ALA A 135 13.80 -7.33 -2.75
CA ALA A 135 14.23 -8.55 -3.42
C ALA A 135 13.59 -9.79 -2.79
N GLU A 136 13.46 -9.83 -1.46
CA GLU A 136 12.74 -10.90 -0.76
C GLU A 136 11.26 -10.96 -1.17
N ARG A 137 10.62 -9.79 -1.34
CA ARG A 137 9.25 -9.70 -1.86
C ARG A 137 9.11 -10.23 -3.28
N ALA A 138 10.02 -9.83 -4.18
CA ALA A 138 10.03 -10.31 -5.55
C ALA A 138 10.21 -11.83 -5.61
N LEU A 139 11.13 -12.37 -4.81
CA LEU A 139 11.34 -13.82 -4.72
C LEU A 139 10.08 -14.53 -4.21
N GLN A 140 9.52 -14.10 -3.08
CA GLN A 140 8.39 -14.80 -2.47
C GLN A 140 7.10 -14.70 -3.30
N PHE A 141 6.84 -13.56 -3.93
CA PHE A 141 5.54 -13.29 -4.57
C PHE A 141 5.55 -13.46 -6.09
N ASN A 142 6.72 -13.34 -6.71
CA ASN A 142 6.88 -13.42 -8.15
C ASN A 142 7.84 -14.54 -8.57
N ASN A 143 8.46 -15.25 -7.61
CA ASN A 143 9.48 -16.26 -7.86
C ASN A 143 10.64 -15.72 -8.71
N GLU A 144 11.01 -14.46 -8.47
CA GLU A 144 12.01 -13.73 -9.25
C GLU A 144 13.19 -13.29 -8.37
N VAL A 145 14.40 -13.62 -8.81
CA VAL A 145 15.65 -13.12 -8.22
C VAL A 145 16.11 -11.90 -8.99
N ILE A 146 16.13 -10.74 -8.33
CA ILE A 146 16.42 -9.45 -8.97
C ILE A 146 17.70 -8.81 -8.43
N THR A 147 18.40 -8.07 -9.29
CA THR A 147 19.46 -7.12 -8.91
C THR A 147 18.93 -5.69 -8.97
N ARG A 148 19.68 -4.73 -8.43
CA ARG A 148 19.28 -3.30 -8.46
C ARG A 148 19.10 -2.80 -9.89
N ASP A 149 20.00 -3.15 -10.79
CA ASP A 149 19.95 -2.73 -12.20
C ASP A 149 18.73 -3.30 -12.92
N VAL A 150 18.45 -4.59 -12.69
CA VAL A 150 17.25 -5.25 -13.25
C VAL A 150 15.98 -4.56 -12.74
N PHE A 151 15.91 -4.29 -11.44
CA PHE A 151 14.77 -3.60 -10.84
C PHE A 151 14.58 -2.18 -11.41
N ILE A 152 15.64 -1.40 -11.56
CA ILE A 152 15.56 -0.05 -12.14
C ILE A 152 15.09 -0.12 -13.60
N SER A 153 15.58 -1.08 -14.38
CA SER A 153 15.11 -1.30 -15.76
C SER A 153 13.61 -1.59 -15.79
N GLN A 154 13.14 -2.56 -14.98
CA GLN A 154 11.72 -2.92 -14.89
C GLN A 154 10.85 -1.75 -14.43
N LEU A 155 11.32 -0.95 -13.47
CA LEU A 155 10.65 0.26 -13.04
C LEU A 155 10.51 1.25 -14.20
N LYS A 156 11.59 1.54 -14.94
CA LYS A 156 11.55 2.47 -16.07
C LYS A 156 10.64 1.97 -17.19
N ASP A 157 10.65 0.67 -17.49
CA ASP A 157 9.72 0.05 -18.45
C ASP A 157 8.26 0.20 -17.99
N ARG A 158 8.01 0.03 -16.69
CA ARG A 158 6.68 0.21 -16.10
C ARG A 158 6.21 1.66 -16.18
N LEU A 159 7.10 2.61 -15.91
CA LEU A 159 6.78 4.04 -15.97
C LEU A 159 6.55 4.51 -17.42
N THR A 160 7.35 4.03 -18.37
CA THR A 160 7.23 4.41 -19.79
C THR A 160 6.02 3.79 -20.48
N SER A 161 5.64 2.56 -20.11
CA SER A 161 4.47 1.88 -20.69
C SER A 161 3.12 2.36 -20.17
N ALA A 162 3.09 3.09 -19.05
CA ALA A 162 1.85 3.57 -18.44
C ALA A 162 1.31 4.85 -19.09
N ASN A 163 -0.01 4.95 -19.20
CA ASN A 163 -0.65 6.19 -19.63
C ASN A 163 -0.67 7.21 -18.47
N ILE A 164 0.20 8.23 -18.55
CA ILE A 164 0.33 9.27 -17.52
C ILE A 164 -0.98 10.03 -17.27
N ASN A 165 -1.87 10.18 -18.25
CA ASN A 165 -3.14 10.85 -18.04
C ASN A 165 -4.07 10.02 -17.13
N GLN A 166 -4.01 8.69 -17.21
CA GLN A 166 -4.74 7.82 -16.29
C GLN A 166 -4.14 7.85 -14.88
N VAL A 167 -2.80 7.95 -14.77
CA VAL A 167 -2.11 8.15 -13.48
C VAL A 167 -2.62 9.42 -12.81
N LYS A 168 -2.61 10.56 -13.52
CA LYS A 168 -3.12 11.84 -13.01
C LYS A 168 -4.60 11.73 -12.62
N ALA A 169 -5.42 11.11 -13.47
CA ALA A 169 -6.85 10.97 -13.21
C ALA A 169 -7.19 10.14 -11.95
N ASP A 170 -6.42 9.09 -11.62
CA ASP A 170 -6.63 8.30 -10.38
C ASP A 170 -6.25 9.09 -9.13
N VAL A 171 -5.38 10.10 -9.23
CA VAL A 171 -4.86 10.90 -8.10
C VAL A 171 -5.62 12.22 -7.91
N LEU A 172 -6.12 12.81 -9.01
CA LEU A 172 -6.77 14.11 -9.03
C LEU A 172 -7.86 14.31 -7.95
N PRO A 173 -8.73 13.32 -7.63
CA PRO A 173 -9.75 13.49 -6.60
C PRO A 173 -9.20 13.61 -5.16
N PHE A 174 -7.94 13.26 -4.93
CA PHE A 174 -7.31 13.18 -3.61
C PHE A 174 -6.35 14.33 -3.31
N VAL A 175 -5.87 15.04 -4.33
CA VAL A 175 -4.94 16.16 -4.18
C VAL A 175 -5.68 17.44 -3.82
N ARG A 176 -5.15 18.20 -2.87
CA ARG A 176 -5.72 19.49 -2.47
C ARG A 176 -5.53 20.55 -3.54
N ASN A 177 -4.35 20.54 -4.19
CA ASN A 177 -4.00 21.48 -5.26
C ASN A 177 -3.68 20.71 -6.54
N PRO A 178 -4.59 20.68 -7.53
CA PRO A 178 -4.37 19.99 -8.80
C PRO A 178 -3.10 20.41 -9.55
N LYS A 179 -2.61 21.64 -9.34
CA LYS A 179 -1.38 22.15 -9.98
C LYS A 179 -0.13 21.37 -9.61
N GLU A 180 -0.14 20.66 -8.49
CA GLU A 180 0.96 19.76 -8.10
C GLU A 180 1.18 18.65 -9.15
N LEU A 181 0.14 18.29 -9.90
CA LEU A 181 0.20 17.27 -10.95
C LEU A 181 0.63 17.84 -12.32
N ASP A 182 0.87 19.15 -12.45
CA ASP A 182 1.24 19.75 -13.74
C ASP A 182 2.62 19.25 -14.21
N ILE A 183 3.56 19.10 -13.27
CA ILE A 183 4.91 18.59 -13.53
C ILE A 183 4.93 17.09 -13.87
N TRP A 184 3.86 16.35 -13.53
CA TRP A 184 3.83 14.92 -13.77
C TRP A 184 3.87 14.61 -15.28
N SER A 185 4.95 13.99 -15.71
CA SER A 185 5.14 13.45 -17.05
C SER A 185 5.84 12.11 -16.94
N THR A 186 5.80 11.30 -18.01
CA THR A 186 6.57 10.05 -18.05
C THR A 186 8.05 10.32 -17.78
N ASP A 187 8.63 11.34 -18.43
CA ASP A 187 10.04 11.71 -18.27
C ASP A 187 10.37 12.17 -16.84
N TYR A 188 9.44 12.88 -16.18
CA TYR A 188 9.59 13.26 -14.78
C TYR A 188 9.76 12.03 -13.89
N PHE A 189 8.90 11.03 -14.03
CA PHE A 189 8.98 9.81 -13.22
C PHE A 189 10.17 8.93 -13.58
N VAL A 190 10.59 8.90 -14.85
CA VAL A 190 11.82 8.20 -15.26
C VAL A 190 13.05 8.84 -14.60
N GLN A 191 13.11 10.17 -14.51
CA GLN A 191 14.17 10.86 -13.78
C GLN A 191 14.11 10.56 -12.28
N LEU A 192 12.92 10.49 -11.67
CA LEU A 192 12.79 10.08 -10.27
C LEU A 192 13.33 8.67 -10.01
N ALA A 193 13.24 7.75 -10.98
CA ALA A 193 13.82 6.40 -10.85
C ALA A 193 15.34 6.46 -10.70
N ASP A 194 16.01 7.41 -11.36
CA ASP A 194 17.46 7.64 -11.23
C ASP A 194 17.85 8.32 -9.91
N MET A 195 16.89 8.90 -9.20
CA MET A 195 17.09 9.57 -7.91
C MET A 195 16.87 8.64 -6.71
N ILE A 196 16.48 7.38 -6.94
CA ILE A 196 16.30 6.40 -5.86
C ILE A 196 17.62 6.21 -5.12
N LYS A 197 17.58 6.42 -3.82
CA LYS A 197 18.66 6.01 -2.91
C LYS A 197 18.37 4.61 -2.41
N PHE A 198 19.39 3.77 -2.36
CA PHE A 198 19.30 2.45 -1.75
C PHE A 198 20.01 2.47 -0.41
N GLU A 199 19.54 1.66 0.54
CA GLU A 199 20.32 1.34 1.74
C GLU A 199 21.58 0.53 1.43
#